data_AF-A0A5I0Y6J6-F1
#
_entry.id   AF-A0A5I0Y6J6-F1
#
_cell.length_a   1.000
_cell.length_b   1.000
_cell.length_c   1.000
_cell.angle_alpha   90.00
_cell.angle_beta   90.00
_cell.angle_gamma   90.00
#
_symmetry.space_group_name_H-M   'P 1'
#
loop_
_entity.id
_entity.type
_entity.pdbx_description
1 polymer ?
#
loop_
_entity_poly.entity_id
_entity_poly.type
_entity_poly.pdbx_seq_one_letter_code
_entity_poly.pdbx_strand_id
1 'polypeptide(L)'
;MIKMEVTGLDDLERQLMALGEKVGTKVLRDAGREALKVVEEDMKQHAGYDETSTAQHMRDSIKIRNSNRKSRGSTVVTLRVGPSKQHYMKALAQEFGTVKQVAEPFIRPALDYNVQTVLRVLAVEIRNGIQNR
;
A
#
# COMPACT_ATOMS: atom_id res chain seq x y z
N MET A 1 -4.17 -5.88 17.01
CA MET A 1 -5.16 -5.57 15.96
C MET A 1 -5.64 -4.15 16.21
N ILE A 2 -5.29 -3.21 15.33
CA ILE A 2 -5.65 -1.80 15.50
C ILE A 2 -7.13 -1.66 15.12
N LYS A 3 -7.93 -1.07 16.01
CA LYS A 3 -9.33 -0.71 15.72
C LYS A 3 -9.39 0.76 15.33
N MET A 4 -10.07 1.06 14.23
CA MET A 4 -10.28 2.43 13.77
C MET A 4 -11.73 2.61 13.34
N GLU A 5 -12.30 3.75 13.68
CA GLU A 5 -13.62 4.18 13.24
C GLU A 5 -13.44 5.21 12.12
N VAL A 6 -14.14 4.99 11.01
CA VAL A 6 -14.14 5.90 9.86
C VAL A 6 -15.58 6.35 9.64
N THR A 7 -15.80 7.66 9.67
CA THR A 7 -17.11 8.30 9.48
C THR A 7 -17.19 9.03 8.14
N GLY A 8 -18.37 9.11 7.53
CA GLY A 8 -18.61 9.92 6.33
C GLY A 8 -18.29 9.23 4.99
N LEU A 9 -18.19 7.90 4.97
CA LEU A 9 -17.94 7.13 3.75
C LEU A 9 -19.11 7.20 2.76
N ASP A 10 -20.34 7.28 3.25
CA ASP A 10 -21.54 7.35 2.40
C ASP A 10 -21.61 8.65 1.59
N ASP A 11 -21.26 9.78 2.22
CA ASP A 11 -21.21 11.08 1.56
C ASP A 11 -20.09 11.12 0.51
N LEU A 12 -18.95 10.50 0.83
CA LEU A 12 -17.84 10.36 -0.10
C LEU A 12 -18.23 9.51 -1.32
N GLU A 13 -18.94 8.40 -1.11
CA GLU A 13 -19.42 7.55 -2.20
C GLU A 13 -20.32 8.32 -3.16
N ARG A 14 -21.26 9.11 -2.63
CA ARG A 14 -22.15 9.97 -3.45
C ARG A 14 -21.37 10.98 -4.28
N GLN A 15 -20.39 11.66 -3.67
CA GLN A 15 -19.53 12.62 -4.38
C GLN A 15 -18.72 11.94 -5.49
N LEU A 16 -18.16 10.75 -5.22
CA LEU A 16 -17.39 9.98 -6.21
C LEU A 16 -18.26 9.45 -7.34
N MET A 17 -19.50 9.02 -7.07
CA MET A 17 -20.45 8.63 -8.11
C MET A 17 -20.86 9.82 -8.99
N ALA A 18 -21.07 11.00 -8.40
CA ALA A 18 -21.41 12.22 -9.13
C ALA A 18 -20.29 12.67 -10.09
N LEU A 19 -19.02 12.41 -9.74
CA LEU A 19 -17.85 12.68 -10.58
C LEU A 19 -17.73 11.73 -11.80
N GLY A 20 -18.47 10.62 -11.78
CA GLY A 20 -18.38 9.56 -12.78
C GLY A 20 -17.30 8.53 -12.48
N GLU A 21 -17.61 7.26 -12.78
CA GLU A 21 -16.82 6.08 -12.41
C GLU A 21 -15.34 6.18 -12.80
N LYS A 22 -15.04 6.67 -14.02
CA LYS A 22 -13.66 6.79 -14.52
C LYS A 22 -12.83 7.82 -13.75
N VAL A 23 -13.44 8.95 -13.38
CA VAL A 23 -12.76 10.03 -12.66
C VAL A 23 -12.58 9.63 -11.20
N GLY A 24 -13.63 9.12 -10.56
CA GLY A 24 -13.56 8.61 -9.19
C GLY A 24 -12.49 7.52 -9.05
N THR A 25 -12.43 6.57 -9.99
CA THR A 25 -11.39 5.53 -10.02
C THR A 25 -9.99 6.12 -10.13
N LYS A 26 -9.80 7.17 -10.93
CA LYS A 26 -8.49 7.83 -11.09
C LYS A 26 -8.08 8.52 -9.79
N VAL A 27 -8.96 9.32 -9.21
CA VAL A 27 -8.72 10.02 -7.93
C VAL A 27 -8.38 9.03 -6.83
N LEU A 28 -9.15 7.95 -6.68
CA LEU A 28 -8.87 6.90 -5.69
C LEU A 28 -7.53 6.21 -5.91
N ARG A 29 -7.14 5.98 -7.18
CA ARG A 29 -5.85 5.36 -7.51
C ARG A 29 -4.67 6.28 -7.18
N ASP A 30 -4.79 7.57 -7.51
CA ASP A 30 -3.73 8.54 -7.30
C ASP A 30 -3.57 8.83 -5.80
N ALA A 31 -4.68 9.07 -5.09
CA ALA A 31 -4.71 9.24 -3.64
C ALA A 31 -4.18 8.01 -2.89
N GLY A 32 -4.59 6.80 -3.32
CA GLY A 32 -4.09 5.57 -2.73
C GLY A 32 -2.60 5.34 -2.96
N ARG A 33 -2.05 5.76 -4.11
CA ARG A 33 -0.61 5.69 -4.38
C ARG A 33 0.17 6.63 -3.47
N GLU A 34 -0.32 7.84 -3.27
CA GLU A 34 0.32 8.83 -2.39
C GLU A 34 0.33 8.36 -0.94
N ALA A 35 -0.83 7.89 -0.45
CA ALA A 35 -0.97 7.39 0.91
C ALA A 35 -0.03 6.22 1.22
N LEU A 36 0.20 5.33 0.25
CA LEU A 36 1.05 4.15 0.43
C LEU A 36 2.55 4.42 0.33
N LYS A 37 3.00 5.64 -0.05
CA LYS A 37 4.44 5.97 -0.09
C LYS A 37 5.09 5.83 1.28
N VAL A 38 4.38 6.21 2.34
CA VAL A 38 4.89 6.08 3.72
C VAL A 38 5.19 4.62 4.06
N VAL A 39 4.29 3.71 3.66
CA VAL A 39 4.48 2.26 3.84
C VAL A 39 5.60 1.74 2.97
N GLU A 40 5.73 2.23 1.74
CA GLU A 40 6.83 1.86 0.84
C GLU A 40 8.20 2.20 1.45
N GLU A 41 8.35 3.41 2.00
CA GLU A 41 9.60 3.84 2.62
C GLU A 41 9.92 3.06 3.89
N ASP A 42 8.92 2.83 4.75
CA ASP A 42 9.11 2.04 5.97
C ASP A 42 9.49 0.58 5.65
N MET A 43 8.88 -0.01 4.62
CA MET A 43 9.24 -1.32 4.13
C MET A 43 10.66 -1.37 3.54
N LYS A 44 11.15 -0.30 2.89
CA LYS A 44 12.52 -0.23 2.37
C LYS A 44 13.55 -0.14 3.48
N GLN A 45 13.25 0.59 4.55
CA GLN A 45 14.15 0.75 5.71
C GLN A 45 14.35 -0.55 6.47
N HIS A 46 13.29 -1.36 6.58
CA HIS A 46 13.30 -2.62 7.34
C HIS A 46 13.52 -3.87 6.46
N ALA A 47 13.67 -3.69 5.14
CA ALA A 47 14.00 -4.79 4.24
C ALA A 47 15.46 -5.20 4.38
N GLY A 48 15.71 -6.51 4.46
CA GLY A 48 17.07 -7.05 4.50
C GLY A 48 17.92 -6.54 3.34
N TYR A 49 19.04 -5.92 3.69
CA TYR A 49 20.03 -5.40 2.77
C TYR A 49 21.34 -6.15 2.96
N ASP A 50 21.98 -6.46 1.84
CA ASP A 50 23.27 -7.14 1.82
C ASP A 50 24.24 -6.27 1.03
N GLU A 51 25.14 -5.56 1.72
CA GLU A 51 26.13 -4.66 1.12
C GLU A 51 27.09 -5.38 0.16
N THR A 52 27.23 -6.70 0.30
CA THR A 52 28.21 -7.49 -0.46
C THR A 52 27.68 -7.96 -1.82
N SER A 53 26.37 -7.84 -2.07
CA SER A 53 25.75 -8.33 -3.30
C SER A 53 25.63 -7.22 -4.35
N THR A 54 26.20 -7.43 -5.54
CA THR A 54 26.03 -6.54 -6.71
C THR A 54 24.69 -6.74 -7.44
N ALA A 55 23.88 -7.70 -6.99
CA ALA A 55 22.56 -7.98 -7.56
C ALA A 55 21.49 -7.06 -6.97
N GLN A 56 20.38 -6.87 -7.71
CA GLN A 56 19.24 -6.07 -7.24
C GLN A 56 18.81 -6.50 -5.82
N HIS A 57 18.79 -5.55 -4.89
CA HIS A 57 18.41 -5.84 -3.51
C HIS A 57 16.89 -5.89 -3.38
N MET A 58 16.43 -6.58 -2.33
CA MET A 58 15.00 -6.70 -2.06
C MET A 58 14.36 -5.32 -1.85
N ARG A 59 15.04 -4.40 -1.14
CA ARG A 59 14.61 -3.02 -0.91
C ARG A 59 14.31 -2.26 -2.20
N ASP A 60 15.16 -2.39 -3.21
CA ASP A 60 15.04 -1.65 -4.49
C ASP A 60 13.90 -2.21 -5.36
N SER A 61 13.41 -3.39 -5.01
CA SER A 61 12.33 -4.08 -5.71
C SER A 61 10.94 -3.78 -5.14
N ILE A 62 10.87 -3.17 -3.95
CA ILE A 62 9.62 -2.79 -3.28
C ILE A 62 9.01 -1.62 -4.03
N LYS A 63 7.80 -1.84 -4.56
CA LYS A 63 7.07 -0.83 -5.34
C LYS A 63 5.58 -0.94 -5.09
N ILE A 64 4.88 0.19 -5.21
CA ILE A 64 3.42 0.23 -5.23
C ILE A 64 2.92 -0.26 -6.59
N ARG A 65 2.10 -1.30 -6.58
CA ARG A 65 1.51 -1.91 -7.79
C ARG A 65 -0.01 -1.89 -7.71
N ASN A 66 -0.64 -1.62 -8.85
CA ASN A 66 -2.07 -1.85 -9.00
C ASN A 66 -2.33 -3.34 -9.24
N SER A 67 -3.33 -3.88 -8.56
CA SER A 67 -3.81 -5.23 -8.85
C SER A 67 -4.85 -5.16 -9.97
N ASN A 68 -4.57 -5.84 -11.08
CA ASN A 68 -5.53 -6.03 -12.18
C ASN A 68 -6.43 -7.25 -11.98
N ARG A 69 -6.30 -7.98 -10.87
CA ARG A 69 -7.27 -9.04 -10.55
C ARG A 69 -8.64 -8.40 -10.35
N LYS A 70 -9.67 -8.95 -11.01
CA LYS A 70 -11.07 -8.63 -10.71
C LYS A 70 -11.25 -8.75 -9.20
N SER A 71 -11.49 -7.62 -8.54
CA SER A 71 -11.79 -7.68 -7.12
C SER A 71 -13.13 -8.39 -6.94
N ARG A 72 -13.27 -9.12 -5.83
CA ARG A 72 -14.54 -9.75 -5.47
C ARG A 72 -15.39 -8.67 -4.79
N GLY A 73 -16.56 -8.35 -5.35
CA GLY A 73 -17.50 -7.39 -4.78
C GLY A 73 -17.37 -5.95 -5.33
N SER A 74 -17.67 -4.95 -4.51
CA SER A 74 -17.75 -3.52 -4.87
C SER A 74 -16.41 -2.77 -4.88
N THR A 75 -15.27 -3.47 -4.78
CA THR A 75 -13.96 -2.80 -4.75
C THR A 75 -13.58 -2.26 -6.12
N VAL A 76 -13.43 -0.94 -6.20
CA VAL A 76 -13.07 -0.22 -7.43
C VAL A 76 -11.56 -0.23 -7.71
N VAL A 77 -10.73 -0.13 -6.65
CA VAL A 77 -9.27 -0.08 -6.76
C VAL A 77 -8.63 -0.98 -5.70
N THR A 78 -7.60 -1.73 -6.07
CA THR A 78 -6.78 -2.50 -5.13
C THR A 78 -5.30 -2.21 -5.40
N LEU A 79 -4.65 -1.58 -4.43
CA LEU A 79 -3.22 -1.31 -4.45
C LEU A 79 -2.49 -2.28 -3.54
N ARG A 80 -1.26 -2.64 -3.94
CA ARG A 80 -0.37 -3.50 -3.15
C ARG A 80 1.00 -2.86 -3.07
N VAL A 81 1.57 -2.82 -1.88
CA VAL A 81 3.00 -2.55 -1.67
C VAL A 81 3.70 -3.88 -1.48
N GLY A 82 4.83 -4.08 -2.15
CA GLY A 82 5.62 -5.29 -1.93
C GLY A 82 6.77 -5.46 -2.91
N PRO A 83 7.68 -6.39 -2.60
CA PRO A 83 8.83 -6.69 -3.42
C PRO A 83 8.45 -7.33 -4.76
N SER A 84 9.39 -7.34 -5.70
CA SER A 84 9.19 -7.97 -7.01
C SER A 84 9.06 -9.50 -6.90
N LYS A 85 8.52 -10.14 -7.95
CA LYS A 85 8.41 -11.61 -8.00
C LYS A 85 9.76 -12.32 -7.81
N GLN A 86 10.86 -11.69 -8.22
CA GLN A 86 12.21 -12.26 -8.09
C GLN A 86 12.64 -12.38 -6.62
N HIS A 87 12.22 -11.45 -5.77
CA HIS A 87 12.56 -11.44 -4.34
C HIS A 87 11.43 -11.96 -3.44
N TYR A 88 10.36 -12.50 -4.02
CA TYR A 88 9.19 -12.98 -3.26
C TYR A 88 9.56 -14.06 -2.23
N MET A 89 10.41 -15.02 -2.60
CA MET A 89 10.88 -16.06 -1.69
C MET A 89 11.72 -15.50 -0.54
N LYS A 90 12.58 -14.50 -0.82
CA LYS A 90 13.40 -13.83 0.21
C LYS A 90 12.53 -13.04 1.17
N ALA A 91 11.52 -12.33 0.65
CA ALA A 91 10.58 -11.58 1.46
C ALA A 91 9.77 -12.50 2.39
N LEU A 92 9.29 -13.64 1.89
CA LEU A 92 8.59 -14.61 2.73
C LEU A 92 9.48 -15.21 3.82
N ALA A 93 10.73 -15.54 3.47
CA ALA A 93 11.70 -16.06 4.42
C ALA A 93 12.01 -15.06 5.54
N GLN A 94 12.10 -13.77 5.21
CA GLN A 94 12.26 -12.71 6.20
C GLN A 94 10.98 -12.53 7.04
N GLU A 95 9.79 -12.47 6.42
CA GLU A 95 8.53 -12.25 7.16
C GLU A 95 8.19 -13.33 8.17
N PHE A 96 8.30 -14.60 7.76
CA PHE A 96 7.80 -15.73 8.54
C PHE A 96 8.93 -16.57 9.16
N GLY A 97 10.17 -16.29 8.80
CA GLY A 97 11.30 -17.13 9.13
C GLY A 97 11.32 -18.40 8.29
N THR A 98 12.41 -19.16 8.45
CA THR A 98 12.55 -20.51 7.91
C THR A 98 13.14 -21.41 9.00
N VAL A 99 13.34 -22.69 8.71
CA VAL A 99 14.01 -23.61 9.63
C VAL A 99 15.39 -23.10 10.08
N LYS A 100 16.08 -22.29 9.26
CA LYS A 100 17.44 -21.80 9.52
C LYS A 100 17.53 -20.30 9.80
N GLN A 101 16.43 -19.55 9.66
CA GLN A 101 16.41 -18.09 9.77
C GLN A 101 15.25 -17.66 10.67
N VAL A 102 15.53 -16.81 11.66
CA VAL A 102 14.49 -16.23 12.52
C VAL A 102 13.65 -15.23 11.73
N ALA A 103 12.35 -15.19 12.00
CA ALA A 103 11.44 -14.23 11.38
C ALA A 103 11.76 -12.80 11.80
N GLU A 104 11.81 -11.90 10.84
CA GLU A 104 11.95 -10.44 11.02
C GLU A 104 10.89 -9.73 10.17
N PRO A 105 9.64 -9.63 10.66
CA PRO A 105 8.55 -9.06 9.90
C PRO A 105 8.79 -7.58 9.56
N PHE A 106 8.61 -7.19 8.30
CA PHE A 106 8.76 -5.80 7.83
C PHE A 106 7.55 -5.31 7.02
N ILE A 107 6.88 -6.19 6.27
CA ILE A 107 5.72 -5.89 5.43
C ILE A 107 4.49 -5.57 6.31
N ARG A 108 4.17 -6.46 7.25
CA ARG A 108 2.99 -6.29 8.09
C ARG A 108 3.15 -5.12 9.08
N PRO A 109 4.27 -5.02 9.82
CA PRO A 109 4.48 -3.90 10.73
C PRO A 109 4.49 -2.56 10.00
N ALA A 110 5.01 -2.49 8.78
CA ALA A 110 5.04 -1.23 8.03
C ALA A 110 3.66 -0.64 7.75
N LEU A 111 2.65 -1.49 7.52
CA LEU A 111 1.27 -1.01 7.41
C LEU A 111 0.69 -0.67 8.79
N ASP A 112 0.92 -1.53 9.79
CA ASP A 112 0.35 -1.36 11.13
C ASP A 112 0.84 -0.06 11.80
N TYR A 113 2.13 0.28 11.68
CA TYR A 113 2.70 1.50 12.25
C TYR A 113 2.21 2.77 11.55
N ASN A 114 2.00 2.69 10.23
CA ASN A 114 1.67 3.86 9.42
C ASN A 114 0.18 4.01 9.11
N VAL A 115 -0.68 3.13 9.64
CA VAL A 115 -2.09 3.04 9.25
C VAL A 115 -2.85 4.36 9.44
N GLN A 116 -2.56 5.11 10.51
CA GLN A 116 -3.17 6.42 10.77
C GLN A 116 -2.72 7.47 9.74
N THR A 117 -1.43 7.49 9.42
CA THR A 117 -0.86 8.41 8.43
C THR A 117 -1.39 8.11 7.05
N VAL A 118 -1.45 6.82 6.67
CA VAL A 118 -2.03 6.36 5.40
C VAL A 118 -3.47 6.85 5.26
N LEU A 119 -4.32 6.65 6.27
CA LEU A 119 -5.72 7.08 6.21
C LEU A 119 -5.87 8.60 6.15
N ARG A 120 -5.03 9.34 6.87
CA ARG A 120 -5.03 10.81 6.84
C ARG A 120 -4.65 11.34 5.46
N VAL A 121 -3.55 10.84 4.87
CA VAL A 121 -3.10 11.24 3.53
C VAL A 121 -4.16 10.84 2.49
N LEU A 122 -4.72 9.63 2.60
CA LEU A 122 -5.78 9.17 1.71
C LEU A 122 -6.99 10.09 1.73
N ALA A 123 -7.46 10.49 2.91
CA ALA A 123 -8.61 11.40 3.05
C ALA A 123 -8.32 12.79 2.45
N VAL A 124 -7.12 13.34 2.69
CA VAL A 124 -6.69 14.63 2.15
C VAL A 124 -6.60 14.57 0.62
N GLU A 125 -5.96 13.55 0.07
CA GLU A 125 -5.77 13.40 -1.38
C GLU A 125 -7.09 13.15 -2.12
N ILE A 126 -8.00 12.36 -1.54
CA ILE A 126 -9.34 12.17 -2.09
C ILE A 126 -10.10 13.50 -2.10
N ARG A 127 -10.07 14.26 -0.98
CA ARG A 127 -10.70 15.58 -0.92
C ARG A 127 -10.11 16.53 -1.96
N ASN A 128 -8.78 16.58 -2.08
CA ASN A 128 -8.10 17.40 -3.08
C ASN A 128 -8.49 17.00 -4.50
N GLY A 129 -8.59 15.70 -4.78
CA GLY A 129 -9.01 15.19 -6.10
C GLY A 129 -10.48 15.48 -6.45
N ILE A 130 -11.33 15.68 -5.44
CA ILE A 130 -12.73 16.12 -5.61
C ILE A 130 -12.82 17.65 -5.79
N GLN A 131 -12.00 18.42 -5.06
CA GLN A 131 -12.06 19.90 -5.01
C GLN A 131 -11.25 20.61 -6.11
N ASN A 132 -10.13 20.05 -6.59
CA ASN A 132 -9.27 20.69 -7.61
C ASN A 132 -9.76 20.46 -9.05
N ARG A 133 -11.08 20.50 -9.26
CA ARG A 133 -11.75 20.43 -10.56
C ARG A 133 -12.88 21.43 -10.62
#